data_AF-A0A7U5JUC8-F1
#
_entry.id   AF-A0A7U5JUC8-F1
#
_cell.length_a   1.000
_cell.length_b   1.000
_cell.length_c   1.000
_cell.angle_alpha   90.00
_cell.angle_beta   90.00
_cell.angle_gamma   90.00
#
_symmetry.space_group_name_H-M   'P 1'
#
loop_
_entity.id
_entity.type
_entity.pdbx_description
1 polymer ?
#
loop_
_entity_poly.entity_id
_entity_poly.type
_entity_poly.pdbx_seq_one_letter_code
_entity_poly.pdbx_strand_id
1 'polypeptide(L)'
;MSSANTDVFKQVIKKLCEVNNISSRKPAFETIDNIVVISVKNNLKDGVELDCFHILNLIYQIITPLGIKFNQQLYLYPNSKRVARITVTFKKEDYDVLNMRLENGNVDG
;
A
#
# COMPACT_ATOMS: atom_id res chain seq x y z
N MET A 1 0.78 28.56 -8.98
CA MET A 1 1.59 27.51 -9.64
C MET A 1 1.07 26.18 -9.14
N SER A 2 0.47 25.37 -10.02
CA SER A 2 -0.14 24.08 -9.67
C SER A 2 0.94 23.07 -9.24
N SER A 3 0.81 22.52 -8.03
CA SER A 3 1.69 21.45 -7.55
C SER A 3 1.64 20.26 -8.49
N ALA A 4 2.79 19.80 -8.96
CA ALA A 4 2.90 18.44 -9.46
C ALA A 4 2.74 17.52 -8.24
N ASN A 5 1.49 17.16 -7.98
CA ASN A 5 1.04 16.27 -6.90
C ASN A 5 1.70 14.90 -7.13
N THR A 6 2.91 14.74 -6.62
CA THR A 6 3.71 13.55 -6.84
C THR A 6 3.18 12.49 -5.90
N ASP A 7 2.84 11.30 -6.43
CA ASP A 7 2.38 10.18 -5.60
C ASP A 7 3.57 9.59 -4.83
N VAL A 8 4.06 10.36 -3.85
CA VAL A 8 5.28 10.12 -3.09
C VAL A 8 5.19 8.79 -2.36
N PHE A 9 4.05 8.50 -1.74
CA PHE A 9 3.86 7.24 -1.04
C PHE A 9 4.00 6.04 -1.98
N LYS A 10 3.39 6.08 -3.16
CA LYS A 10 3.55 5.03 -4.17
C LYS A 10 5.01 4.87 -4.61
N GLN A 11 5.72 5.98 -4.81
CA GLN A 11 7.14 5.94 -5.18
C GLN A 11 8.00 5.32 -4.07
N VAL A 12 7.77 5.71 -2.81
CA VAL A 12 8.45 5.16 -1.63
C VAL A 12 8.20 3.66 -1.52
N ILE A 13 6.95 3.20 -1.60
CA ILE A 13 6.63 1.77 -1.52
C ILE A 13 7.29 0.98 -2.65
N LYS A 14 7.24 1.49 -3.89
CA LYS A 14 7.90 0.83 -5.03
C LYS A 14 9.41 0.73 -4.84
N LYS A 15 10.02 1.80 -4.34
CA LYS A 15 11.46 1.81 -4.06
C LYS A 15 11.83 0.85 -2.94
N LEU A 16 11.05 0.81 -1.86
CA LEU A 16 11.26 -0.15 -0.77
C LEU A 16 11.09 -1.59 -1.24
N CYS A 17 10.14 -1.88 -2.16
CA CYS A 17 10.05 -3.20 -2.77
C CYS A 17 11.35 -3.57 -3.49
N GLU A 18 11.89 -2.68 -4.33
CA GLU A 18 13.14 -2.91 -5.07
C GLU A 18 14.33 -3.16 -4.12
N VAL A 19 14.45 -2.35 -3.06
CA VAL A 19 15.50 -2.52 -2.03
C VAL A 19 15.40 -3.87 -1.33
N ASN A 20 14.19 -4.42 -1.21
CA ASN A 20 13.93 -5.73 -0.59
C ASN A 20 13.88 -6.88 -1.59
N ASN A 21 14.35 -6.70 -2.83
CA ASN A 21 14.30 -7.69 -3.92
C ASN A 21 12.88 -8.17 -4.28
N ILE A 22 11.87 -7.32 -4.04
CA ILE A 22 10.47 -7.55 -4.41
C ILE A 22 10.17 -6.72 -5.67
N SER A 23 9.43 -7.29 -6.62
CA SER A 23 9.03 -6.55 -7.82
C SER A 23 8.22 -5.29 -7.46
N SER A 24 8.65 -4.11 -7.94
CA SER A 24 7.91 -2.85 -7.77
C SER A 24 6.56 -2.81 -8.52
N ARG A 25 6.26 -3.84 -9.32
CA ARG A 25 4.93 -4.05 -9.94
C ARG A 25 3.98 -4.87 -9.08
N LYS A 26 4.46 -5.48 -8.00
CA LYS A 26 3.66 -6.36 -7.12
C LYS A 26 2.58 -5.60 -6.34
N PRO A 27 2.86 -4.44 -5.71
CA PRO A 27 1.79 -3.57 -5.24
C PRO A 27 1.18 -2.78 -6.41
N ALA A 28 -0.10 -3.02 -6.69
CA ALA A 28 -0.88 -2.28 -7.66
C ALA A 28 -1.66 -1.16 -6.97
N PHE A 29 -1.63 0.05 -7.54
CA PHE A 29 -2.28 1.24 -6.99
C PHE A 29 -3.36 1.71 -7.94
N GLU A 30 -4.57 1.88 -7.43
CA GLU A 30 -5.75 2.32 -8.16
C GLU A 30 -6.50 3.39 -7.34
N THR A 31 -7.29 4.24 -8.01
CA THR A 31 -8.20 5.17 -7.34
C THR A 31 -9.58 4.96 -7.92
N ILE A 32 -10.55 4.66 -7.07
CA ILE A 32 -11.94 4.34 -7.43
C ILE A 32 -12.84 5.12 -6.47
N ASP A 33 -13.74 5.97 -6.98
CA ASP A 33 -14.73 6.72 -6.18
C ASP A 33 -14.16 7.39 -4.91
N ASN A 34 -13.07 8.16 -5.06
CA ASN A 34 -12.36 8.82 -3.97
C ASN A 34 -11.77 7.88 -2.89
N ILE A 35 -11.56 6.61 -3.24
CA ILE A 35 -10.83 5.64 -2.43
C ILE A 35 -9.57 5.25 -3.18
N VAL A 36 -8.42 5.39 -2.53
CA VAL A 36 -7.16 4.86 -3.05
C VAL A 36 -7.01 3.42 -2.58
N VAL A 37 -6.80 2.51 -3.52
CA VAL A 37 -6.68 1.07 -3.28
C VAL A 37 -5.28 0.62 -3.64
N ILE A 38 -4.60 0.01 -2.68
CA ILE A 38 -3.33 -0.69 -2.89
C ILE A 38 -3.64 -2.18 -2.79
N SER A 39 -3.42 -2.93 -3.86
CA SER A 39 -3.65 -4.37 -3.88
C SER A 39 -2.35 -5.13 -4.10
N VAL A 40 -2.19 -6.22 -3.35
CA VAL A 40 -1.06 -7.14 -3.46
C VAL A 40 -1.62 -8.51 -3.73
N LYS A 41 -1.46 -8.97 -4.96
CA LYS A 41 -2.00 -10.26 -5.41
C LYS A 41 -1.13 -11.40 -4.89
N ASN A 42 -1.79 -12.43 -4.37
CA ASN A 42 -1.17 -13.71 -4.07
C ASN A 42 -1.32 -14.66 -5.26
N ASN A 43 -0.21 -15.09 -5.83
CA ASN A 43 -0.14 -15.97 -6.99
C ASN A 43 0.00 -17.45 -6.59
N LEU A 44 0.34 -17.74 -5.34
CA LEU A 44 0.41 -19.12 -4.86
C LEU A 44 -0.98 -19.77 -4.87
N LYS A 45 -1.00 -21.05 -5.25
CA LYS A 45 -2.21 -21.88 -5.18
C LYS A 45 -2.50 -22.30 -3.75
N ASP A 46 -1.44 -22.72 -3.06
CA ASP A 46 -1.48 -23.19 -1.68
C ASP A 46 -0.53 -22.32 -0.85
N GLY A 47 -1.08 -21.65 0.17
CA GLY A 47 -0.33 -20.71 1.01
C GLY A 47 -0.37 -19.25 0.53
N VAL A 48 0.54 -18.45 1.08
CA VAL A 48 0.64 -17.01 0.83
C VAL A 48 2.10 -16.64 0.55
N GLU A 49 2.32 -15.84 -0.49
CA GLU A 49 3.64 -15.30 -0.80
C GLU A 49 4.11 -14.40 0.35
N LEU A 50 5.31 -14.66 0.87
CA LEU A 50 5.91 -13.85 1.95
C LEU A 50 6.01 -12.37 1.56
N ASP A 51 6.31 -12.08 0.30
CA ASP A 51 6.31 -10.72 -0.25
C ASP A 51 5.00 -9.96 0.02
N CYS A 52 3.84 -10.65 0.06
CA CYS A 52 2.56 -10.00 0.33
C CYS A 52 2.55 -9.38 1.74
N PHE A 53 3.07 -10.12 2.72
CA PHE A 53 3.18 -9.66 4.09
C PHE A 53 4.32 -8.67 4.28
N HIS A 54 5.43 -8.83 3.54
CA HIS A 54 6.53 -7.88 3.57
C HIS A 54 6.08 -6.50 3.07
N ILE A 55 5.37 -6.46 1.94
CA ILE A 55 4.77 -5.22 1.43
C ILE A 55 3.79 -4.62 2.42
N LEU A 56 2.92 -5.44 3.02
CA LEU A 56 1.98 -4.97 4.04
C LEU A 56 2.69 -4.35 5.25
N ASN A 57 3.78 -4.99 5.71
CA ASN A 57 4.60 -4.48 6.79
C ASN A 57 5.27 -3.15 6.43
N LEU A 58 5.81 -3.00 5.21
CA LEU A 58 6.39 -1.74 4.74
C LEU A 58 5.35 -0.61 4.72
N ILE A 59 4.11 -0.91 4.29
CA ILE A 59 3.00 0.05 4.35
C ILE A 59 2.73 0.46 5.80
N TYR A 60 2.62 -0.50 6.72
CA TYR A 60 2.35 -0.23 8.14
C TYR A 60 3.42 0.58 8.84
N GLN A 61 4.70 0.32 8.55
CA GLN A 61 5.82 1.08 9.10
C GLN A 61 5.76 2.57 8.72
N ILE A 62 5.18 2.90 7.57
CA ILE A 62 5.05 4.28 7.12
C ILE A 62 3.78 4.93 7.68
N ILE A 63 2.63 4.26 7.56
CA ILE A 63 1.34 4.91 7.84
C ILE A 63 1.01 4.96 9.34
N THR A 64 1.55 4.04 10.15
CA THR A 64 1.24 3.95 11.59
C THR A 64 1.81 5.11 12.39
N PRO A 65 3.11 5.48 12.25
CA PRO A 65 3.66 6.64 12.96
C PRO A 65 2.99 7.96 12.53
N LEU A 66 2.54 8.02 11.28
CA LEU A 66 1.83 9.18 10.75
C LEU A 66 0.35 9.22 11.16
N GLY A 67 -0.18 8.22 11.87
CA GLY A 67 -1.57 8.21 12.31
C GLY A 67 -2.59 8.32 11.16
N ILE A 68 -2.23 7.86 9.96
CA ILE A 68 -3.10 7.91 8.78
C ILE A 68 -4.17 6.84 8.89
N LYS A 69 -5.43 7.20 8.62
CA LYS A 69 -6.54 6.25 8.61
C LYS A 69 -6.49 5.39 7.35
N PHE A 70 -6.69 4.09 7.52
CA PHE A 70 -6.74 3.12 6.45
C PHE A 70 -7.65 1.95 6.82
N ASN A 71 -8.09 1.19 5.83
CA ASN A 71 -8.68 -0.13 6.05
C ASN A 71 -7.83 -1.20 5.36
N GLN A 72 -7.65 -2.34 6.03
CA GLN A 72 -7.06 -3.53 5.43
C GLN A 72 -8.15 -4.58 5.21
N GLN A 73 -8.18 -5.19 4.03
CA GLN A 73 -9.08 -6.31 3.73
C GLN A 73 -8.34 -7.45 3.03
N LEU A 74 -8.68 -8.67 3.44
CA LEU A 74 -8.21 -9.91 2.81
C LEU A 74 -9.29 -10.45 1.87
N TYR A 75 -8.92 -10.75 0.63
CA TYR A 75 -9.81 -11.37 -0.34
C TYR A 75 -9.44 -12.82 -0.53
N LEU A 76 -10.42 -13.71 -0.36
CA LEU A 76 -10.28 -15.15 -0.57
C LEU A 76 -10.95 -15.55 -1.89
N TYR A 77 -10.50 -16.67 -2.47
CA TYR A 77 -11.26 -17.29 -3.56
C TYR A 77 -12.58 -17.87 -3.00
N PRO A 78 -13.67 -17.86 -3.81
CA PRO A 78 -14.96 -18.41 -3.38
C PRO A 78 -14.84 -19.84 -2.86
N ASN A 79 -15.52 -20.13 -1.75
CA ASN A 79 -15.56 -21.45 -1.12
C ASN A 79 -14.17 -22.03 -0.78
N SER A 80 -13.17 -21.18 -0.53
CA SER A 80 -11.79 -21.58 -0.30
C SER A 80 -11.12 -20.75 0.80
N LYS A 81 -10.11 -21.34 1.46
CA LYS A 81 -9.16 -20.63 2.33
C LYS A 81 -8.00 -20.00 1.56
N ARG A 82 -7.96 -20.17 0.23
CA ARG A 82 -6.90 -19.61 -0.62
C ARG A 82 -7.01 -18.09 -0.66
N VAL A 83 -5.92 -17.41 -0.29
CA VAL A 83 -5.80 -15.96 -0.40
C VAL A 83 -5.65 -15.58 -1.87
N ALA A 84 -6.51 -14.68 -2.35
CA ALA A 84 -6.43 -14.09 -3.67
C ALA A 84 -5.59 -12.81 -3.67
N ARG A 85 -5.84 -11.91 -2.72
CA ARG A 85 -5.09 -10.66 -2.56
C ARG A 85 -5.29 -10.06 -1.17
N ILE A 86 -4.31 -9.26 -0.77
CA ILE A 86 -4.43 -8.32 0.35
C ILE A 86 -4.67 -6.94 -0.24
N THR A 87 -5.55 -6.16 0.37
CA THR A 87 -5.80 -4.77 -0.01
C THR A 87 -5.66 -3.86 1.18
N VAL A 88 -5.07 -2.70 0.95
CA VAL A 88 -5.05 -1.56 1.86
C VAL A 88 -5.73 -0.41 1.15
N THR A 89 -6.69 0.22 1.82
CA THR A 89 -7.50 1.29 1.25
C THR A 89 -7.46 2.53 2.12
N PHE A 90 -7.48 3.68 1.46
CA PHE A 90 -7.49 5.00 2.08
C PHE A 90 -8.63 5.79 1.45
N LYS A 91 -9.27 6.65 2.24
CA LYS A 91 -9.99 7.75 1.60
C LYS A 91 -8.98 8.64 0.90
N LYS A 92 -9.37 9.25 -0.22
CA LYS A 92 -8.49 10.11 -1.00
C LYS A 92 -7.93 11.27 -0.15
N GLU A 93 -8.75 11.85 0.72
CA GLU A 93 -8.32 12.89 1.68
C GLU A 93 -7.18 12.41 2.61
N ASP A 94 -7.33 11.22 3.22
CA ASP A 94 -6.31 10.65 4.11
C ASP A 94 -5.02 10.30 3.33
N TYR A 95 -5.16 9.82 2.09
CA TYR A 95 -4.03 9.53 1.20
C TYR A 95 -3.27 10.79 0.77
N ASP A 96 -3.96 11.89 0.54
CA ASP A 96 -3.34 13.17 0.19
C ASP A 96 -2.58 13.76 1.38
N VAL A 97 -3.14 13.64 2.60
CA VAL A 97 -2.43 13.98 3.84
C VAL A 97 -1.17 13.13 4.01
N LEU A 98 -1.24 11.83 3.71
CA LEU A 98 -0.07 10.95 3.74
C LEU A 98 1.03 11.42 2.80
N ASN A 99 0.72 11.72 1.54
CA ASN A 99 1.71 12.21 0.58
C ASN A 99 2.34 13.54 1.04
N MET A 100 1.52 14.48 1.52
CA MET A 100 2.00 15.76 2.02
C MET A 100 2.97 15.61 3.21
N ARG A 101 2.67 14.70 4.15
CA ARG A 101 3.56 14.45 5.30
C ARG A 101 4.89 13.83 4.88
N LEU A 102 4.88 12.94 3.89
CA LEU A 102 6.10 12.34 3.34
C LEU A 102 6.94 13.35 2.56
N GLU A 103 6.31 14.25 1.80
CA GLU A 103 7.01 15.34 1.10
C GLU A 103 7.72 16.30 2.07
N ASN A 104 7.06 16.62 3.19
CA ASN A 104 7.57 17.60 4.15
C ASN A 104 8.59 17.03 5.16
N GLY A 105 8.85 15.72 5.15
CA GLY A 105 9.86 15.09 6.01
C GLY A 105 9.49 15.00 7.50
N ASN A 106 8.23 15.26 7.89
CA ASN A 106 7.78 15.11 9.28
C ASN A 106 7.62 13.62 9.64
N VAL A 107 8.75 12.98 9.91
CA VAL A 107 8.83 11.89 10.86
C VAL A 107 9.12 12.55 12.20
N ASP A 108 8.08 13.02 12.88
CA ASP A 108 8.20 13.31 14.31
C ASP A 108 8.48 11.95 14.99
N GLY A 109 9.66 11.84 15.59
CA GLY A 109 10.16 10.65 16.28
C GLY A 109 9.43 10.33 17.57
#